data_AF-A0A7Y3DJW0-F1
#
_entry.id   AF-A0A7Y3DJW0-F1
#
_cell.length_a   1.000
_cell.length_b   1.000
_cell.length_c   1.000
_cell.angle_alpha   90.00
_cell.angle_beta   90.00
_cell.angle_gamma   90.00
#
_symmetry.space_group_name_H-M   'P 1'
#
loop_
_entity.id
_entity.type
_entity.pdbx_description
1 polymer ?
#
loop_
_entity_poly.entity_id
_entity_poly.type
_entity_poly.pdbx_seq_one_letter_code
_entity_poly.pdbx_strand_id
1 'polypeptide(L)'
;MIRRLKTLIRPLVPARLMARFRTPELPAGDVNIDVVVATDRERWIEATPVTVRAVDPEGYGAAPEAVIQYSGSVVADGHEIVAIAARPLDATDRTELLLPLADPEVAVSILGAAEPGGLAGTVTPRIDVHGMAVRRPVWDEVGGSPPGDVTLAGLLSRVTRAGHHLALTPRPGPVVAPPRVDPIDALGAAVILAAVPLHDVGGGFRGAQIAMELARRGFHVAYVAEYGSGHSVDLGLRFLHPRLEEYRLGEFDVGAYLRRVETDLRLAIVEIPSPPVLTATRRLGRAGFRVVYDLIDDWSDQALGGWWYQSEVEDEFISAADTLSGSARLLVRNLEQRSGGRAVAYVPNGVNQNMFAGAPTRVPEDIPAGSGPLLSYHGSLYGDWFDWDALRAIGEAFPAARVQVIGDEHGHPPVPANVHFLGLKPQFQLPWYLAQADVSLVPFKLNETTHAVSPLKAYESLAMGVPVAAPPLEPLVGVEGTYLDEDLPTAVAAALAAPPLDADRARAAHGWAERVGRLFDALDIPLPDPDGSDIVVEERPPRRFDASLRLR
;
A
#
# COMPACT_ATOMS: atom_id res chain seq x y z
N MET A 1 52.87 18.71 -12.93
CA MET A 1 53.61 17.44 -12.80
C MET A 1 52.75 16.34 -12.18
N ILE A 2 52.13 16.56 -11.00
CA ILE A 2 51.27 15.58 -10.29
C ILE A 2 50.05 15.11 -11.11
N ARG A 3 49.40 15.99 -11.88
CA ARG A 3 48.24 15.63 -12.71
C ARG A 3 48.59 14.69 -13.88
N ARG A 4 49.78 14.85 -14.49
CA ARG A 4 50.29 13.94 -15.54
C ARG A 4 50.81 12.63 -14.95
N LEU A 5 51.37 12.66 -13.73
CA LEU A 5 51.75 11.44 -13.00
C LEU A 5 50.52 10.55 -12.71
N LYS A 6 49.40 11.15 -12.29
CA LYS A 6 48.14 10.40 -12.05
C LYS A 6 47.57 9.73 -13.30
N THR A 7 47.76 10.31 -14.49
CA THR A 7 47.32 9.70 -15.75
C THR A 7 48.23 8.56 -16.20
N LEU A 8 49.53 8.66 -15.89
CA LEU A 8 50.53 7.62 -16.22
C LEU A 8 50.47 6.39 -15.30
N ILE A 9 50.07 6.56 -14.04
CA ILE A 9 50.03 5.49 -13.02
C ILE A 9 48.69 4.71 -13.05
N ARG A 10 47.67 5.23 -13.75
CA ARG A 10 46.33 4.63 -13.82
C ARG A 10 46.26 3.18 -14.33
N PRO A 11 47.17 2.68 -15.20
CA PRO A 11 47.18 1.27 -15.60
C PRO A 11 47.92 0.34 -14.63
N LEU A 12 48.55 0.86 -13.56
CA LEU A 12 49.52 0.12 -12.73
C LEU A 12 49.09 -0.07 -11.27
N VAL A 13 47.85 0.29 -10.90
CA VAL A 13 47.28 -0.03 -9.59
C VAL A 13 46.23 -1.12 -9.80
N PRO A 14 46.44 -2.35 -9.27
CA PRO A 14 45.39 -3.38 -9.23
C PRO A 14 44.12 -2.77 -8.63
N ALA A 15 42.93 -3.23 -9.04
CA ALA A 15 41.61 -2.63 -8.77
C ALA A 15 41.20 -2.50 -7.28
N ARG A 16 42.00 -1.81 -6.46
CA ARG A 16 41.76 -1.52 -5.04
C ARG A 16 42.00 -0.04 -4.75
N LEU A 17 40.92 0.71 -4.52
CA LEU A 17 40.98 2.12 -4.11
C LEU A 17 39.99 2.32 -2.94
N MET A 18 40.46 2.58 -1.72
CA MET A 18 39.61 2.65 -0.52
C MET A 18 38.82 3.98 -0.43
N ALA A 19 37.58 3.93 0.07
CA ALA A 19 36.75 5.10 0.38
C ALA A 19 36.45 5.20 1.89
N ARG A 20 36.24 6.43 2.39
CA ARG A 20 35.94 6.76 3.80
C ARG A 20 34.49 7.20 3.93
N PHE A 21 33.73 6.56 4.81
CA PHE A 21 32.33 6.91 5.11
C PHE A 21 32.21 7.68 6.44
N ARG A 22 31.17 8.52 6.59
CA ARG A 22 30.72 9.07 7.87
C ARG A 22 29.21 8.84 8.01
N THR A 23 28.75 8.18 9.07
CA THR A 23 27.32 8.04 9.42
C THR A 23 27.08 8.32 10.91
N PRO A 24 25.86 8.67 11.36
CA PRO A 24 25.57 8.91 12.77
C PRO A 24 25.49 7.61 13.59
N GLU A 25 25.30 6.45 12.96
CA GLU A 25 25.41 5.13 13.62
C GLU A 25 26.87 4.64 13.76
N LEU A 26 27.81 5.29 13.07
CA LEU A 26 29.24 4.99 13.11
C LEU A 26 29.98 5.97 14.03
N PRO A 27 30.95 5.52 14.83
CA PRO A 27 31.79 6.43 15.62
C PRO A 27 32.51 7.44 14.69
N ALA A 28 32.79 8.64 15.20
CA ALA A 28 33.60 9.61 14.47
C ALA A 28 35.00 9.02 14.18
N GLY A 29 35.24 8.60 12.94
CA GLY A 29 36.48 7.98 12.47
C GLY A 29 36.41 7.55 11.01
N ASP A 30 37.55 7.34 10.38
CA ASP A 30 37.64 6.81 9.01
C ASP A 30 37.32 5.30 9.02
N VAL A 31 36.14 4.90 8.54
CA VAL A 31 35.79 3.47 8.39
C VAL A 31 36.14 3.01 6.98
N ASN A 32 36.82 1.88 6.88
CA ASN A 32 37.17 1.23 5.63
C ASN A 32 36.01 0.35 5.16
N ILE A 33 35.30 0.77 4.10
CA ILE A 33 34.20 -0.01 3.51
C ILE A 33 34.38 -0.10 1.99
N ASP A 34 34.33 -1.33 1.46
CA ASP A 34 34.19 -1.57 0.02
C ASP A 34 32.69 -1.65 -0.35
N VAL A 35 32.29 -1.14 -1.52
CA VAL A 35 30.90 -1.24 -2.00
C VAL A 35 30.85 -2.11 -3.26
N VAL A 36 30.19 -3.26 -3.18
CA VAL A 36 30.15 -4.25 -4.25
C VAL A 36 28.90 -4.01 -5.10
N VAL A 37 29.08 -3.42 -6.28
CA VAL A 37 27.95 -2.99 -7.14
C VAL A 37 27.85 -3.91 -8.35
N ALA A 38 26.90 -4.87 -8.31
CA ALA A 38 26.68 -5.83 -9.39
C ALA A 38 25.80 -5.30 -10.54
N THR A 39 24.92 -4.33 -10.28
CA THR A 39 23.98 -3.71 -11.23
C THR A 39 23.83 -2.21 -10.97
N ASP A 40 23.47 -1.41 -11.99
CA ASP A 40 23.23 0.05 -11.88
C ASP A 40 24.42 0.89 -11.38
N ARG A 41 25.65 0.48 -11.75
CA ARG A 41 26.91 1.13 -11.35
C ARG A 41 26.95 2.63 -11.63
N GLU A 42 26.48 3.08 -12.79
CA GLU A 42 26.50 4.50 -13.18
C GLU A 42 25.62 5.35 -12.27
N ARG A 43 24.43 4.85 -11.94
CA ARG A 43 23.46 5.52 -11.04
C ARG A 43 24.02 5.73 -9.63
N TRP A 44 24.78 4.75 -9.12
CA TRP A 44 25.43 4.84 -7.80
C TRP A 44 26.61 5.82 -7.78
N ILE A 45 27.38 5.87 -8.87
CA ILE A 45 28.49 6.82 -9.03
C ILE A 45 27.98 8.26 -9.10
N GLU A 46 26.85 8.50 -9.75
CA GLU A 46 26.26 9.84 -9.90
C GLU A 46 25.56 10.34 -8.63
N ALA A 47 24.95 9.43 -7.85
CA ALA A 47 24.15 9.79 -6.68
C ALA A 47 24.96 10.04 -5.40
N THR A 48 26.26 9.72 -5.36
CA THR A 48 27.07 9.83 -4.13
C THR A 48 28.24 10.80 -4.35
N PRO A 49 28.28 11.98 -3.69
CA PRO A 49 29.32 12.99 -3.94
C PRO A 49 30.71 12.63 -3.36
N VAL A 50 30.84 11.45 -2.76
CA VAL A 50 32.12 10.90 -2.25
C VAL A 50 32.48 9.67 -3.07
N THR A 51 33.72 9.62 -3.55
CA THR A 51 34.27 8.54 -4.38
C THR A 51 33.99 7.15 -3.77
N VAL A 52 33.11 6.36 -4.41
CA VAL A 52 32.81 4.97 -4.02
C VAL A 52 33.67 4.02 -4.85
N ARG A 53 34.27 3.00 -4.22
CA ARG A 53 34.93 1.90 -4.93
C ARG A 53 33.90 0.89 -5.37
N ALA A 54 33.56 0.86 -6.65
CA ALA A 54 32.81 -0.25 -7.24
C ALA A 54 33.78 -1.41 -7.49
N VAL A 55 33.61 -2.52 -6.78
CA VAL A 55 34.27 -3.79 -7.13
C VAL A 55 33.33 -4.59 -8.03
N ASP A 56 33.83 -5.01 -9.18
CA ASP A 56 33.13 -5.90 -10.09
C ASP A 56 32.98 -7.28 -9.43
N PRO A 57 31.79 -7.89 -9.39
CA PRO A 57 31.60 -9.26 -8.90
C PRO A 57 32.55 -10.26 -9.56
N GLU A 58 32.95 -10.05 -10.82
CA GLU A 58 33.92 -10.90 -11.54
C GLU A 58 35.34 -10.85 -10.98
N GLY A 59 35.63 -9.86 -10.12
CA GLY A 59 36.90 -9.74 -9.39
C GLY A 59 36.97 -10.59 -8.11
N TYR A 60 35.85 -11.15 -7.67
CA TYR A 60 35.78 -12.10 -6.57
C TYR A 60 35.80 -13.53 -7.15
N GLY A 61 36.39 -14.48 -6.41
CA GLY A 61 36.36 -15.90 -6.78
C GLY A 61 34.94 -16.49 -6.72
N ALA A 62 34.83 -17.82 -6.80
CA ALA A 62 33.54 -18.47 -6.57
C ALA A 62 33.02 -18.16 -5.15
N ALA A 63 31.73 -17.82 -5.03
CA ALA A 63 31.12 -17.63 -3.73
C ALA A 63 31.16 -18.95 -2.95
N PRO A 64 31.50 -18.93 -1.65
CA PRO A 64 31.53 -20.16 -0.86
C PRO A 64 30.13 -20.79 -0.76
N GLU A 65 30.04 -22.11 -0.97
CA GLU A 65 28.78 -22.85 -0.85
C GLU A 65 28.35 -22.97 0.62
N ALA A 66 27.16 -22.45 0.95
CA ALA A 66 26.64 -22.49 2.31
C ALA A 66 25.10 -22.43 2.39
N VAL A 67 24.53 -23.18 3.36
CA VAL A 67 23.11 -23.13 3.71
C VAL A 67 22.93 -22.25 4.94
N ILE A 68 22.34 -21.06 4.78
CA ILE A 68 22.04 -20.14 5.89
C ILE A 68 20.62 -20.45 6.40
N GLN A 69 20.53 -21.07 7.57
CA GLN A 69 19.31 -21.13 8.39
C GLN A 69 19.46 -20.12 9.54
N TYR A 70 18.37 -19.45 9.91
CA TYR A 70 18.27 -18.41 10.95
C TYR A 70 19.31 -18.58 12.07
N SER A 71 20.24 -17.62 12.17
CA SER A 71 21.39 -17.57 13.08
C SER A 71 22.17 -18.89 13.19
N GLY A 72 23.13 -19.10 12.28
CA GLY A 72 23.98 -20.29 12.25
C GLY A 72 25.44 -19.99 11.91
N SER A 73 26.33 -20.86 12.40
CA SER A 73 27.73 -20.91 11.96
C SER A 73 27.83 -21.74 10.68
N VAL A 74 28.59 -21.25 9.72
CA VAL A 74 28.83 -21.86 8.41
C VAL A 74 30.35 -22.01 8.27
N VAL A 75 30.83 -23.16 7.81
CA VAL A 75 32.23 -23.31 7.40
C VAL A 75 32.32 -23.15 5.89
N ALA A 76 33.11 -22.17 5.44
CA ALA A 76 33.29 -21.79 4.04
C ALA A 76 34.79 -21.60 3.77
N ASP A 77 35.34 -22.33 2.79
CA ASP A 77 36.75 -22.28 2.38
C ASP A 77 37.76 -22.36 3.55
N GLY A 78 37.49 -23.22 4.54
CA GLY A 78 38.35 -23.41 5.71
C GLY A 78 38.23 -22.33 6.80
N HIS A 79 37.33 -21.35 6.61
CA HIS A 79 37.03 -20.31 7.59
C HIS A 79 35.61 -20.50 8.15
N GLU A 80 35.45 -20.40 9.46
CA GLU A 80 34.14 -20.39 10.10
C GLU A 80 33.55 -18.96 10.00
N ILE A 81 32.32 -18.84 9.51
CA ILE A 81 31.59 -17.60 9.23
C ILE A 81 30.25 -17.67 9.96
N VAL A 82 29.88 -16.60 10.66
CA VAL A 82 28.56 -16.44 11.29
C VAL A 82 27.73 -15.52 10.42
N ALA A 83 26.61 -16.03 9.89
CA ALA A 83 25.68 -15.25 9.08
C ALA A 83 24.38 -14.98 9.86
N ILE A 84 23.95 -13.73 9.84
CA ILE A 84 22.72 -13.26 10.51
C ILE A 84 21.93 -12.42 9.51
N ALA A 85 20.64 -12.68 9.43
CA ALA A 85 19.75 -11.94 8.56
C ALA A 85 18.54 -11.42 9.33
N ALA A 86 18.07 -10.22 8.99
CA ALA A 86 16.85 -9.65 9.54
C ALA A 86 15.60 -10.33 8.96
N ARG A 87 15.75 -10.91 7.76
CA ARG A 87 14.71 -11.59 7.00
C ARG A 87 15.26 -12.88 6.37
N PRO A 88 14.40 -13.81 5.92
CA PRO A 88 14.85 -14.92 5.07
C PRO A 88 15.58 -14.39 3.82
N LEU A 89 16.77 -14.90 3.54
CA LEU A 89 17.55 -14.58 2.34
C LEU A 89 17.31 -15.64 1.26
N ASP A 90 17.04 -15.22 0.03
CA ASP A 90 16.96 -16.11 -1.13
C ASP A 90 18.36 -16.56 -1.60
N ALA A 91 18.42 -17.39 -2.64
CA ALA A 91 19.70 -17.92 -3.14
C ALA A 91 20.65 -16.79 -3.62
N THR A 92 20.10 -15.77 -4.28
CA THR A 92 20.86 -14.63 -4.80
C THR A 92 21.40 -13.77 -3.66
N ASP A 93 20.58 -13.46 -2.66
CA ASP A 93 20.96 -12.73 -1.45
C ASP A 93 22.08 -13.44 -0.69
N ARG A 94 22.02 -14.77 -0.57
CA ARG A 94 23.08 -15.54 0.12
C ARG A 94 24.40 -15.49 -0.65
N THR A 95 24.35 -15.67 -1.97
CA THR A 95 25.53 -15.56 -2.83
C THR A 95 26.14 -14.16 -2.75
N GLU A 96 25.34 -13.12 -2.87
CA GLU A 96 25.79 -11.73 -2.79
C GLU A 96 26.31 -11.33 -1.40
N LEU A 97 25.76 -11.91 -0.33
CA LEU A 97 26.22 -11.70 1.03
C LEU A 97 27.56 -12.39 1.30
N LEU A 98 27.80 -13.57 0.73
CA LEU A 98 29.02 -14.35 0.98
C LEU A 98 30.16 -14.01 0.03
N LEU A 99 29.85 -13.56 -1.19
CA LEU A 99 30.85 -13.25 -2.23
C LEU A 99 31.98 -12.33 -1.76
N PRO A 100 31.74 -11.23 -1.00
CA PRO A 100 32.82 -10.35 -0.58
C PRO A 100 33.80 -11.00 0.40
N LEU A 101 33.39 -12.06 1.12
CA LEU A 101 34.25 -12.82 2.04
C LEU A 101 35.21 -13.78 1.31
N ALA A 102 35.14 -13.89 -0.02
CA ALA A 102 36.20 -14.52 -0.81
C ALA A 102 37.51 -13.69 -0.73
N ASP A 103 37.44 -12.40 -0.38
CA ASP A 103 38.61 -11.58 -0.08
C ASP A 103 39.04 -11.79 1.39
N PRO A 104 40.29 -12.26 1.65
CA PRO A 104 40.76 -12.48 3.02
C PRO A 104 40.89 -11.18 3.83
N GLU A 105 40.95 -10.01 3.18
CA GLU A 105 40.99 -8.72 3.87
C GLU A 105 39.61 -8.30 4.39
N VAL A 106 38.52 -8.79 3.77
CA VAL A 106 37.15 -8.49 4.21
C VAL A 106 36.79 -9.37 5.39
N ALA A 107 36.62 -8.73 6.54
CA ALA A 107 36.24 -9.35 7.80
C ALA A 107 34.73 -9.52 7.93
N VAL A 108 33.97 -8.57 7.37
CA VAL A 108 32.50 -8.51 7.45
C VAL A 108 31.90 -8.12 6.11
N SER A 109 30.89 -8.87 5.68
CA SER A 109 30.09 -8.58 4.50
C SER A 109 28.67 -8.23 4.90
N ILE A 110 28.10 -7.22 4.26
CA ILE A 110 26.80 -6.63 4.58
C ILE A 110 25.98 -6.60 3.29
N LEU A 111 24.75 -7.10 3.36
CA LEU A 111 23.73 -6.92 2.34
C LEU A 111 22.66 -5.98 2.90
N GLY A 112 22.38 -4.87 2.22
CA GLY A 112 21.40 -3.92 2.73
C GLY A 112 20.94 -2.89 1.71
N ALA A 113 19.74 -2.35 1.91
CA ALA A 113 19.26 -1.20 1.14
C ALA A 113 20.04 0.04 1.57
N ALA A 114 20.65 0.73 0.61
CA ALA A 114 21.37 1.96 0.89
C ALA A 114 20.63 3.14 0.26
N GLU A 115 20.36 4.18 1.05
CA GLU A 115 19.89 5.47 0.56
C GLU A 115 21.08 6.27 0.05
N PRO A 116 21.09 6.74 -1.21
CA PRO A 116 22.12 7.65 -1.67
C PRO A 116 22.04 8.95 -0.85
N GLY A 117 23.18 9.39 -0.29
CA GLY A 117 23.25 10.70 0.34
C GLY A 117 22.98 11.81 -0.69
N GLY A 118 22.34 12.90 -0.28
CA GLY A 118 22.05 14.02 -1.19
C GLY A 118 23.30 14.61 -1.85
N LEU A 119 23.11 15.25 -3.01
CA LEU A 119 24.15 15.85 -3.90
C LEU A 119 25.21 16.74 -3.22
N ALA A 120 24.99 17.18 -1.99
CA ALA A 120 25.90 18.05 -1.23
C ALA A 120 26.46 17.44 0.07
N GLY A 121 26.26 16.13 0.32
CA GLY A 121 26.73 15.47 1.54
C GLY A 121 26.01 15.91 2.82
N THR A 122 24.83 16.52 2.68
CA THR A 122 24.00 17.04 3.79
C THR A 122 23.07 15.99 4.39
N VAL A 123 22.81 14.89 3.68
CA VAL A 123 22.06 13.74 4.16
C VAL A 123 22.99 12.55 4.22
N THR A 124 23.14 12.00 5.41
CA THR A 124 23.93 10.79 5.62
C THR A 124 23.28 9.61 4.90
N PRO A 125 24.03 8.81 4.12
CA PRO A 125 23.54 7.53 3.63
C PRO A 125 23.05 6.66 4.78
N ARG A 126 21.82 6.18 4.71
CA ARG A 126 21.29 5.16 5.62
C ARG A 126 21.47 3.80 4.99
N ILE A 127 21.90 2.83 5.79
CA ILE A 127 22.01 1.43 5.37
C ILE A 127 21.01 0.65 6.21
N ASP A 128 19.97 0.14 5.56
CA ASP A 128 19.07 -0.84 6.16
C ASP A 128 19.64 -2.24 5.93
N VAL A 129 20.12 -2.88 7.01
CA VAL A 129 20.86 -4.14 6.93
C VAL A 129 19.90 -5.31 6.82
N HIS A 130 19.82 -5.92 5.63
CA HIS A 130 19.03 -7.12 5.40
C HIS A 130 19.75 -8.39 5.88
N GLY A 131 21.07 -8.42 5.75
CA GLY A 131 21.92 -9.52 6.19
C GLY A 131 23.37 -9.12 6.41
N MET A 132 24.05 -9.87 7.28
CA MET A 132 25.45 -9.67 7.60
C MET A 132 26.14 -11.02 7.80
N ALA A 133 27.33 -11.17 7.23
CA ALA A 133 28.20 -12.33 7.39
C ALA A 133 29.53 -11.87 7.99
N VAL A 134 29.93 -12.51 9.09
CA VAL A 134 31.08 -12.10 9.91
C VAL A 134 32.00 -13.31 10.07
N ARG A 135 33.31 -13.16 9.86
CA ARG A 135 34.26 -14.24 10.18
C ARG A 135 34.25 -14.55 11.67
N ARG A 136 34.28 -15.83 12.05
CA ARG A 136 34.22 -16.29 13.45
C ARG A 136 35.23 -15.60 14.39
N PRO A 137 36.52 -15.40 14.02
CA PRO A 137 37.45 -14.71 14.91
C PRO A 137 37.00 -13.29 15.27
N VAL A 138 36.41 -12.58 14.31
CA VAL A 138 35.89 -11.22 14.49
C VAL A 138 34.59 -11.25 15.29
N TRP A 139 33.73 -12.24 15.03
CA TRP A 139 32.52 -12.48 15.81
C TRP A 139 32.83 -12.69 17.30
N ASP A 140 33.84 -13.50 17.60
CA ASP A 140 34.25 -13.78 18.98
C ASP A 140 34.90 -12.55 19.64
N GLU A 141 35.74 -11.81 18.89
CA GLU A 141 36.37 -10.57 19.35
C GLU A 141 35.36 -9.51 19.79
N VAL A 142 34.28 -9.33 19.02
CA VAL A 142 33.24 -8.33 19.32
C VAL A 142 32.20 -8.81 20.35
N GLY A 143 32.43 -9.98 20.95
CA GLY A 143 31.61 -10.55 22.02
C GLY A 143 30.34 -11.27 21.54
N GLY A 144 30.30 -11.72 20.29
CA GLY A 144 29.20 -12.49 19.71
C GLY A 144 27.82 -11.85 19.88
N SER A 145 26.79 -12.68 20.08
CA SER A 145 25.41 -12.25 20.34
C SER A 145 25.14 -12.26 21.86
N PRO A 146 25.01 -11.10 22.53
CA PRO A 146 24.61 -11.06 23.93
C PRO A 146 23.17 -11.56 24.11
N PRO A 147 22.81 -12.10 25.28
CA PRO A 147 21.42 -12.46 25.58
C PRO A 147 20.54 -11.21 25.61
N GLY A 148 19.45 -11.21 24.82
CA GLY A 148 18.37 -10.21 24.92
C GLY A 148 18.51 -8.95 24.07
N ASP A 149 19.53 -8.84 23.21
CA ASP A 149 19.70 -7.65 22.35
C ASP A 149 20.31 -8.02 20.99
N VAL A 150 19.47 -8.19 19.96
CA VAL A 150 19.92 -8.46 18.59
C VAL A 150 19.26 -7.50 17.62
N THR A 151 19.81 -6.31 17.49
CA THR A 151 19.69 -5.56 16.24
C THR A 151 20.98 -5.73 15.45
N LEU A 152 20.87 -6.02 14.15
CA LEU A 152 22.02 -6.07 13.23
C LEU A 152 22.84 -4.78 13.31
N ALA A 153 22.18 -3.64 13.54
CA ALA A 153 22.79 -2.34 13.78
C ALA A 153 23.72 -2.32 15.00
N GLY A 154 23.32 -2.93 16.13
CA GLY A 154 24.14 -3.00 17.34
C GLY A 154 25.43 -3.82 17.13
N LEU A 155 25.33 -4.93 16.39
CA LEU A 155 26.50 -5.74 16.04
C LEU A 155 27.42 -5.03 15.03
N LEU A 156 26.87 -4.41 13.99
CA LEU A 156 27.61 -3.61 13.02
C LEU A 156 28.39 -2.48 13.70
N SER A 157 27.78 -1.81 14.68
CA SER A 157 28.43 -0.76 15.48
C SER A 157 29.65 -1.29 16.26
N ARG A 158 29.58 -2.52 16.79
CA ARG A 158 30.69 -3.16 17.52
C ARG A 158 31.83 -3.57 16.61
N VAL A 159 31.52 -4.23 15.49
CA VAL A 159 32.50 -4.57 14.43
C VAL A 159 33.23 -3.33 13.94
N THR A 160 32.48 -2.27 13.66
CA THR A 160 33.07 -1.03 13.15
C THR A 160 33.96 -0.35 14.18
N ARG A 161 33.57 -0.36 15.46
CA ARG A 161 34.42 0.15 16.56
C ARG A 161 35.73 -0.62 16.71
N ALA A 162 35.73 -1.92 16.41
CA ALA A 162 36.92 -2.75 16.40
C ALA A 162 37.84 -2.49 15.18
N GLY A 163 37.39 -1.70 14.20
CA GLY A 163 38.22 -1.24 13.07
C GLY A 163 38.42 -2.28 11.96
N HIS A 164 37.59 -3.32 11.93
CA HIS A 164 37.62 -4.35 10.88
C HIS A 164 37.16 -3.82 9.52
N HIS A 165 37.72 -4.38 8.44
CA HIS A 165 37.37 -3.99 7.08
C HIS A 165 36.03 -4.62 6.66
N LEU A 166 35.13 -3.78 6.14
CA LEU A 166 33.78 -4.19 5.75
C LEU A 166 33.59 -4.13 4.23
N ALA A 167 32.68 -4.97 3.73
CA ALA A 167 32.13 -4.87 2.40
C ALA A 167 30.60 -4.71 2.47
N LEU A 168 30.04 -3.79 1.68
CA LEU A 168 28.62 -3.55 1.55
C LEU A 168 28.18 -3.87 0.11
N THR A 169 27.23 -4.76 -0.04
CA THR A 169 26.51 -4.98 -1.30
C THR A 169 25.20 -4.20 -1.24
N PRO A 170 25.09 -3.02 -1.88
CA PRO A 170 23.91 -2.18 -1.76
C PRO A 170 22.78 -2.69 -2.65
N ARG A 171 21.57 -2.73 -2.11
CA ARG A 171 20.34 -2.86 -2.90
C ARG A 171 19.78 -1.46 -3.23
N PRO A 172 19.12 -1.26 -4.38
CA PRO A 172 18.45 0.01 -4.68
C PRO A 172 17.47 0.36 -3.55
N GLY A 173 17.78 1.42 -2.79
CA GLY A 173 16.85 1.98 -1.82
C GLY A 173 15.67 2.67 -2.51
N PRO A 174 14.59 2.98 -1.78
CA PRO A 174 13.51 3.79 -2.32
C PRO A 174 14.05 5.15 -2.81
N VAL A 175 13.63 5.56 -4.01
CA VAL A 175 13.92 6.89 -4.53
C VAL A 175 13.09 7.89 -3.72
N VAL A 176 13.72 8.57 -2.75
CA VAL A 176 13.09 9.70 -2.06
C VAL A 176 13.11 10.88 -3.03
N ALA A 177 11.96 11.17 -3.66
CA ALA A 177 11.79 12.42 -4.38
C ALA A 177 12.09 13.59 -3.42
N PRO A 178 12.77 14.66 -3.86
CA PRO A 178 13.02 15.80 -2.98
C PRO A 178 11.68 16.30 -2.41
N PRO A 179 11.63 16.62 -1.10
CA PRO A 179 10.39 17.06 -0.47
C PRO A 179 9.86 18.31 -1.17
N ARG A 180 8.54 18.36 -1.40
CA ARG A 180 7.88 19.56 -1.93
C ARG A 180 8.04 20.72 -0.95
N VAL A 181 8.36 21.89 -1.48
CA VAL A 181 8.60 23.13 -0.71
C VAL A 181 7.70 24.27 -1.15
N ASP A 182 6.93 24.07 -2.21
CA ASP A 182 5.98 25.05 -2.71
C ASP A 182 4.82 25.26 -1.71
N PRO A 183 4.35 26.51 -1.54
CA PRO A 183 3.25 26.82 -0.64
C PRO A 183 1.95 26.16 -1.12
N ILE A 184 1.11 25.77 -0.16
CA ILE A 184 -0.24 25.26 -0.35
C ILE A 184 -1.18 26.46 -0.24
N ASP A 185 -1.31 27.18 -1.35
CA ASP A 185 -2.27 28.24 -1.60
C ASP A 185 -3.41 27.69 -2.48
N ALA A 186 -4.32 26.98 -1.83
CA ALA A 186 -5.46 26.31 -2.44
C ALA A 186 -6.74 26.66 -1.66
N LEU A 187 -7.90 26.30 -2.20
CA LEU A 187 -9.18 26.62 -1.56
C LEU A 187 -9.28 26.02 -0.15
N GLY A 188 -8.68 24.86 0.05
CA GLY A 188 -8.48 24.25 1.36
C GLY A 188 -7.32 23.25 1.33
N ALA A 189 -6.85 22.87 2.51
CA ALA A 189 -5.84 21.83 2.71
C ALA A 189 -6.47 20.64 3.42
N ALA A 190 -6.40 19.46 2.82
CA ALA A 190 -6.91 18.22 3.39
C ALA A 190 -5.77 17.24 3.62
N VAL A 191 -5.75 16.58 4.78
CA VAL A 191 -4.90 15.42 5.05
C VAL A 191 -5.81 14.23 5.25
N ILE A 192 -5.62 13.17 4.45
CA ILE A 192 -6.35 11.91 4.63
C ILE A 192 -5.36 10.89 5.20
N LEU A 193 -5.60 10.50 6.45
CA LEU A 193 -4.83 9.46 7.15
C LEU A 193 -5.54 8.12 6.91
N ALA A 194 -5.07 7.41 5.89
CA ALA A 194 -5.72 6.23 5.32
C ALA A 194 -4.98 4.94 5.70
N ALA A 195 -5.71 3.82 5.66
CA ALA A 195 -5.14 2.50 5.94
C ALA A 195 -4.17 2.03 4.83
N VAL A 196 -4.57 2.17 3.56
CA VAL A 196 -3.84 1.64 2.40
C VAL A 196 -3.56 2.72 1.35
N PRO A 197 -2.61 2.49 0.42
CA PRO A 197 -2.26 3.45 -0.63
C PRO A 197 -3.43 3.78 -1.55
N LEU A 198 -3.36 4.93 -2.22
CA LEU A 198 -4.43 5.45 -3.08
C LEU A 198 -4.82 4.50 -4.23
N HIS A 199 -3.87 3.69 -4.70
CA HIS A 199 -4.06 2.72 -5.78
C HIS A 199 -4.64 1.37 -5.33
N ASP A 200 -4.84 1.18 -4.03
CA ASP A 200 -5.39 -0.07 -3.48
C ASP A 200 -6.92 -0.03 -3.53
N VAL A 201 -7.50 -0.98 -4.25
CA VAL A 201 -8.95 -1.11 -4.47
C VAL A 201 -9.53 -2.14 -3.51
N GLY A 202 -9.47 -1.80 -2.22
CA GLY A 202 -9.91 -2.63 -1.09
C GLY A 202 -10.48 -1.78 0.06
N GLY A 203 -10.19 -2.15 1.31
CA GLY A 203 -10.72 -1.49 2.52
C GLY A 203 -10.44 0.02 2.60
N GLY A 204 -9.33 0.53 2.04
CA GLY A 204 -9.04 1.98 2.00
C GLY A 204 -9.44 2.69 0.70
N PHE A 205 -10.31 2.08 -0.10
CA PHE A 205 -10.80 2.71 -1.33
C PHE A 205 -11.56 4.02 -1.06
N ARG A 206 -12.21 4.12 0.10
CA ARG A 206 -13.02 5.28 0.50
C ARG A 206 -12.20 6.56 0.59
N GLY A 207 -11.10 6.55 1.34
CA GLY A 207 -10.22 7.70 1.51
C GLY A 207 -9.66 8.14 0.17
N ALA A 208 -9.33 7.19 -0.71
CA ALA A 208 -8.86 7.51 -2.04
C ALA A 208 -9.92 8.28 -2.86
N GLN A 209 -11.18 7.86 -2.79
CA GLN A 209 -12.27 8.54 -3.50
C GLN A 209 -12.59 9.92 -2.92
N ILE A 210 -12.53 10.08 -1.59
CA ILE A 210 -12.66 11.38 -0.93
C ILE A 210 -11.50 12.29 -1.34
N ALA A 211 -10.25 11.79 -1.35
CA ALA A 211 -9.09 12.55 -1.82
C ALA A 211 -9.29 13.05 -3.25
N MET A 212 -9.75 12.16 -4.13
CA MET A 212 -9.97 12.51 -5.53
C MET A 212 -11.07 13.57 -5.68
N GLU A 213 -12.19 13.43 -4.97
CA GLU A 213 -13.29 14.39 -5.03
C GLU A 213 -12.89 15.76 -4.45
N LEU A 214 -12.15 15.79 -3.34
CA LEU A 214 -11.63 17.03 -2.76
C LEU A 214 -10.64 17.73 -3.70
N ALA A 215 -9.71 16.96 -4.31
CA ALA A 215 -8.75 17.51 -5.25
C ALA A 215 -9.42 18.17 -6.47
N ARG A 216 -10.56 17.64 -6.94
CA ARG A 216 -11.38 18.24 -8.01
C ARG A 216 -12.13 19.51 -7.59
N ARG A 217 -12.28 19.74 -6.29
CA ARG A 217 -13.03 20.86 -5.70
C ARG A 217 -12.11 21.93 -5.12
N GLY A 218 -10.89 22.02 -5.64
CA GLY A 218 -9.99 23.09 -5.23
C GLY A 218 -9.05 22.76 -4.07
N PHE A 219 -9.18 21.61 -3.42
CA PHE A 219 -8.34 21.28 -2.26
C PHE A 219 -6.97 20.79 -2.68
N HIS A 220 -5.99 21.11 -1.83
CA HIS A 220 -4.72 20.41 -1.79
C HIS A 220 -4.79 19.25 -0.81
N VAL A 221 -4.56 18.05 -1.31
CA VAL A 221 -4.75 16.81 -0.56
C VAL A 221 -3.41 16.12 -0.35
N ALA A 222 -3.04 15.92 0.92
CA ALA A 222 -2.01 14.97 1.30
C ALA A 222 -2.68 13.65 1.71
N TYR A 223 -2.54 12.62 0.87
CA TYR A 223 -3.01 11.27 1.13
C TYR A 223 -1.89 10.46 1.77
N VAL A 224 -2.09 10.03 3.01
CA VAL A 224 -1.04 9.44 3.85
C VAL A 224 -1.47 8.04 4.26
N ALA A 225 -0.84 7.03 3.65
CA ALA A 225 -1.17 5.63 3.89
C ALA A 225 -0.28 5.01 4.97
N GLU A 226 -0.88 4.32 5.94
CA GLU A 226 -0.13 3.58 6.97
C GLU A 226 0.50 2.30 6.39
N TYR A 227 -0.31 1.46 5.73
CA TYR A 227 0.10 0.14 5.25
C TYR A 227 0.40 0.09 3.75
N GLY A 228 1.13 -0.96 3.36
CA GLY A 228 1.40 -1.33 1.97
C GLY A 228 0.13 -1.77 1.24
N SER A 229 0.20 -1.86 -0.10
CA SER A 229 -0.82 -2.64 -0.79
C SER A 229 -0.61 -4.12 -0.50
N GLY A 230 -1.69 -4.83 -0.19
CA GLY A 230 -1.69 -6.27 0.11
C GLY A 230 -1.90 -7.16 -1.13
N HIS A 231 -2.09 -6.57 -2.31
CA HIS A 231 -2.38 -7.32 -3.52
C HIS A 231 -1.19 -8.15 -4.03
N SER A 232 -1.50 -9.27 -4.70
CA SER A 232 -0.48 -10.17 -5.26
C SER A 232 0.33 -9.56 -6.42
N VAL A 233 -0.12 -8.44 -6.99
CA VAL A 233 0.49 -7.77 -8.16
C VAL A 233 0.40 -6.24 -8.03
N ASP A 234 1.51 -5.52 -8.27
CA ASP A 234 1.48 -4.06 -8.54
C ASP A 234 1.08 -3.84 -10.01
N LEU A 235 -0.12 -3.29 -10.23
CA LEU A 235 -0.60 -2.94 -11.56
C LEU A 235 0.05 -1.67 -12.14
N GLY A 236 0.92 -1.00 -11.38
CA GLY A 236 1.68 0.15 -11.85
C GLY A 236 0.90 1.46 -11.90
N LEU A 237 -0.29 1.51 -11.28
CA LEU A 237 -1.19 2.66 -11.31
C LEU A 237 -0.60 3.85 -10.53
N ARG A 238 -0.60 5.04 -11.14
CA ARG A 238 -0.15 6.29 -10.52
C ARG A 238 -1.22 7.36 -10.73
N PHE A 239 -1.61 8.05 -9.67
CA PHE A 239 -2.61 9.11 -9.71
C PHE A 239 -1.90 10.45 -9.68
N LEU A 240 -2.04 11.21 -10.74
CA LEU A 240 -1.33 12.45 -10.94
C LEU A 240 -2.30 13.61 -10.90
N HIS A 241 -2.05 14.52 -9.96
CA HIS A 241 -2.75 15.78 -9.87
C HIS A 241 -1.86 16.82 -9.16
N PRO A 242 -1.79 18.09 -9.63
CA PRO A 242 -0.89 19.10 -9.06
C PRO A 242 -1.10 19.36 -7.56
N ARG A 243 -2.35 19.17 -7.11
CA ARG A 243 -2.80 19.35 -5.73
C ARG A 243 -2.95 18.04 -4.95
N LEU A 244 -2.40 16.92 -5.44
CA LEU A 244 -2.43 15.63 -4.75
C LEU A 244 -1.00 15.21 -4.43
N GLU A 245 -0.75 14.90 -3.16
CA GLU A 245 0.51 14.37 -2.67
C GLU A 245 0.24 13.03 -1.98
N GLU A 246 1.00 12.01 -2.32
CA GLU A 246 0.90 10.68 -1.72
C GLU A 246 2.10 10.42 -0.82
N TYR A 247 1.86 9.93 0.39
CA TYR A 247 2.88 9.63 1.39
C TYR A 247 2.66 8.26 2.01
N ARG A 248 3.75 7.62 2.42
CA ARG A 248 3.72 6.64 3.51
C ARG A 248 3.69 7.38 4.83
N LEU A 249 2.98 6.86 5.83
CA LEU A 249 2.91 7.48 7.15
C LEU A 249 4.30 7.72 7.77
N GLY A 250 5.22 6.77 7.61
CA GLY A 250 6.60 6.91 8.08
C GLY A 250 7.43 7.98 7.35
N GLU A 251 6.99 8.42 6.18
CA GLU A 251 7.64 9.46 5.35
C GLU A 251 6.96 10.83 5.49
N PHE A 252 5.77 10.87 6.10
CA PHE A 252 4.98 12.09 6.22
C PHE A 252 5.46 12.98 7.38
N ASP A 253 6.27 14.00 7.06
CA ASP A 253 6.60 15.06 8.02
C ASP A 253 5.46 16.08 8.10
N VAL A 254 4.57 15.88 9.09
CA VAL A 254 3.48 16.81 9.43
C VAL A 254 4.00 18.25 9.60
N GLY A 255 5.17 18.44 10.21
CA GLY A 255 5.72 19.78 10.43
C GLY A 255 6.16 20.46 9.12
N ALA A 256 6.75 19.71 8.20
CA ALA A 256 7.08 20.20 6.86
C ALA A 256 5.84 20.54 6.05
N TYR A 257 4.82 19.70 6.12
CA TYR A 257 3.52 19.96 5.49
C TYR A 257 2.89 21.24 6.05
N LEU A 258 2.79 21.37 7.38
CA LEU A 258 2.19 22.54 8.03
C LEU A 258 2.89 23.86 7.71
N ARG A 259 4.22 23.86 7.47
CA ARG A 259 4.96 25.07 7.06
C ARG A 259 4.56 25.59 5.67
N ARG A 260 3.92 24.75 4.85
CA ARG A 260 3.47 25.10 3.50
C ARG A 260 2.00 25.53 3.49
N VAL A 261 1.21 25.22 4.52
CA VAL A 261 -0.24 25.49 4.53
C VAL A 261 -0.52 26.98 4.77
N GLU A 262 -1.01 27.67 3.74
CA GLU A 262 -1.33 29.10 3.78
C GLU A 262 -2.85 29.39 3.73
N THR A 263 -3.68 28.34 3.67
CA THR A 263 -5.15 28.43 3.66
C THR A 263 -5.77 28.23 5.05
N ASP A 264 -6.96 28.79 5.26
CA ASP A 264 -7.72 28.70 6.52
C ASP A 264 -8.59 27.44 6.60
N LEU A 265 -9.10 26.95 5.45
CA LEU A 265 -9.93 25.75 5.42
C LEU A 265 -9.04 24.50 5.49
N ARG A 266 -9.00 23.87 6.66
CA ARG A 266 -8.09 22.76 6.97
C ARG A 266 -8.85 21.54 7.48
N LEU A 267 -8.74 20.41 6.80
CA LEU A 267 -9.45 19.17 7.13
C LEU A 267 -8.47 18.02 7.35
N ALA A 268 -8.67 17.25 8.42
CA ALA A 268 -7.95 16.00 8.65
C ALA A 268 -8.99 14.87 8.71
N ILE A 269 -9.01 13.99 7.72
CA ILE A 269 -9.91 12.84 7.66
C ILE A 269 -9.13 11.59 8.06
N VAL A 270 -9.61 10.89 9.07
CA VAL A 270 -8.91 9.78 9.70
C VAL A 270 -9.74 8.52 9.55
N GLU A 271 -9.23 7.55 8.80
CA GLU A 271 -9.91 6.27 8.59
C GLU A 271 -9.48 5.24 9.63
N ILE A 272 -8.17 5.17 9.90
CA ILE A 272 -7.56 4.10 10.67
C ILE A 272 -7.17 4.56 12.09
N PRO A 273 -7.70 3.91 13.15
CA PRO A 273 -7.40 4.29 14.53
C PRO A 273 -6.14 3.60 15.07
N SER A 274 -4.96 3.92 14.53
CA SER A 274 -3.68 3.36 15.02
C SER A 274 -2.87 4.37 15.87
N PRO A 275 -1.97 3.92 16.77
CA PRO A 275 -1.15 4.83 17.57
C PRO A 275 -0.25 5.79 16.75
N PRO A 276 0.41 5.34 15.65
CA PRO A 276 1.16 6.25 14.78
C PRO A 276 0.28 7.33 14.15
N VAL A 277 -0.92 6.96 13.70
CA VAL A 277 -1.87 7.89 13.09
C VAL A 277 -2.41 8.89 14.11
N LEU A 278 -2.65 8.46 15.36
CA LEU A 278 -3.13 9.34 16.43
C LEU A 278 -2.14 10.49 16.70
N THR A 279 -0.85 10.21 16.59
CA THR A 279 0.20 11.22 16.73
C THR A 279 0.10 12.29 15.64
N ALA A 280 -0.13 11.88 14.39
CA ALA A 280 -0.35 12.82 13.28
C ALA A 280 -1.64 13.62 13.46
N THR A 281 -2.75 12.94 13.79
CA THR A 281 -4.07 13.56 14.04
C THR A 281 -4.00 14.64 15.11
N ARG A 282 -3.35 14.38 16.24
CA ARG A 282 -3.19 15.37 17.32
C ARG A 282 -2.36 16.57 16.90
N ARG A 283 -1.34 16.38 16.07
CA ARG A 283 -0.52 17.48 15.56
C ARG A 283 -1.31 18.35 14.58
N LEU A 284 -2.09 17.73 13.71
CA LEU A 284 -2.98 18.44 12.77
C LEU A 284 -4.06 19.23 13.53
N GLY A 285 -4.75 18.60 14.49
CA GLY A 285 -5.77 19.28 15.30
C GLY A 285 -5.22 20.49 16.06
N ARG A 286 -4.04 20.38 16.67
CA ARG A 286 -3.36 21.53 17.32
C ARG A 286 -2.97 22.64 16.35
N ALA A 287 -2.82 22.34 15.07
CA ALA A 287 -2.53 23.28 14.00
C ALA A 287 -3.79 23.88 13.34
N GLY A 288 -4.97 23.63 13.92
CA GLY A 288 -6.24 24.18 13.47
C GLY A 288 -6.93 23.39 12.37
N PHE A 289 -6.54 22.14 12.12
CA PHE A 289 -7.29 21.25 11.23
C PHE A 289 -8.55 20.77 11.95
N ARG A 290 -9.69 20.81 11.25
CA ARG A 290 -10.91 20.15 11.70
C ARG A 290 -10.79 18.65 11.46
N VAL A 291 -10.85 17.87 12.53
CA VAL A 291 -10.61 16.43 12.51
C VAL A 291 -11.93 15.69 12.34
N VAL A 292 -12.00 14.85 11.31
CA VAL A 292 -13.05 13.86 11.08
C VAL A 292 -12.50 12.49 11.40
N TYR A 293 -13.14 11.77 12.31
CA TYR A 293 -12.93 10.33 12.44
C TYR A 293 -14.02 9.61 11.63
N ASP A 294 -13.61 8.89 10.59
CA ASP A 294 -14.48 8.20 9.64
C ASP A 294 -14.36 6.70 9.85
N LEU A 295 -15.32 6.11 10.57
CA LEU A 295 -15.35 4.67 10.85
C LEU A 295 -15.88 3.92 9.62
N ILE A 296 -14.96 3.35 8.86
CA ILE A 296 -15.25 2.74 7.57
C ILE A 296 -15.62 1.26 7.64
N ASP A 297 -15.13 0.54 8.65
CA ASP A 297 -15.35 -0.88 8.91
C ASP A 297 -15.33 -1.15 10.42
N ASP A 298 -15.78 -2.33 10.84
CA ASP A 298 -15.60 -2.78 12.23
C ASP A 298 -14.15 -3.24 12.43
N TRP A 299 -13.31 -2.34 12.93
CA TRP A 299 -11.89 -2.61 13.18
C TRP A 299 -11.65 -3.71 14.23
N SER A 300 -12.64 -4.06 15.05
CA SER A 300 -12.52 -5.17 16.00
C SER A 300 -12.61 -6.55 15.33
N ASP A 301 -13.21 -6.61 14.13
CA ASP A 301 -13.38 -7.85 13.38
C ASP A 301 -12.06 -8.32 12.78
N GLN A 302 -11.61 -9.48 13.26
CA GLN A 302 -10.38 -10.11 12.78
C GLN A 302 -10.48 -10.56 11.32
N ALA A 303 -11.69 -10.87 10.83
CA ALA A 303 -11.92 -11.22 9.43
C ALA A 303 -11.71 -10.04 8.48
N LEU A 304 -11.77 -8.81 8.99
CA LEU A 304 -11.49 -7.56 8.27
C LEU A 304 -10.04 -7.07 8.50
N GLY A 305 -9.20 -7.86 9.17
CA GLY A 305 -7.81 -7.50 9.44
C GLY A 305 -7.59 -6.70 10.71
N GLY A 306 -8.50 -6.78 11.68
CA GLY A 306 -8.44 -6.09 12.98
C GLY A 306 -7.38 -6.57 13.98
N TRP A 307 -6.33 -7.29 13.57
CA TRP A 307 -5.33 -7.88 14.47
C TRP A 307 -4.46 -6.83 15.20
N TRP A 308 -4.40 -5.61 14.66
CA TRP A 308 -3.68 -4.46 15.25
C TRP A 308 -4.58 -3.55 16.09
N TYR A 309 -5.90 -3.76 16.05
CA TYR A 309 -6.89 -2.86 16.64
C TYR A 309 -6.83 -2.85 18.16
N GLN A 310 -6.98 -1.65 18.73
CA GLN A 310 -7.05 -1.40 20.17
C GLN A 310 -8.20 -0.42 20.43
N SER A 311 -9.20 -0.84 21.19
CA SER A 311 -10.39 -0.03 21.47
C SER A 311 -10.06 1.29 22.16
N GLU A 312 -9.08 1.28 23.07
CA GLU A 312 -8.66 2.45 23.82
C GLU A 312 -8.02 3.50 22.91
N VAL A 313 -7.33 3.06 21.85
CA VAL A 313 -6.74 3.95 20.86
C VAL A 313 -7.83 4.62 20.03
N GLU A 314 -8.85 3.86 19.59
CA GLU A 314 -10.01 4.43 18.90
C GLU A 314 -10.78 5.42 19.78
N ASP A 315 -10.94 5.16 21.09
CA ASP A 315 -11.55 6.11 22.01
C ASP A 315 -10.81 7.45 22.04
N GLU A 316 -9.48 7.45 21.89
CA GLU A 316 -8.70 8.68 21.75
C GLU A 316 -8.99 9.43 20.44
N PHE A 317 -9.27 8.71 19.34
CA PHE A 317 -9.71 9.33 18.09
C PHE A 317 -11.12 9.90 18.18
N ILE A 318 -12.06 9.12 18.74
CA ILE A 318 -13.43 9.56 18.99
C ILE A 318 -13.42 10.85 19.81
N SER A 319 -12.60 10.90 20.86
CA SER A 319 -12.44 12.08 21.72
C SER A 319 -11.78 13.27 21.00
N ALA A 320 -10.77 13.03 20.17
CA ALA A 320 -10.02 14.08 19.47
C ALA A 320 -10.72 14.64 18.22
N ALA A 321 -11.68 13.92 17.65
CA ALA A 321 -12.37 14.33 16.42
C ALA A 321 -13.43 15.41 16.69
N ASP A 322 -13.50 16.40 15.81
CA ASP A 322 -14.58 17.40 15.81
C ASP A 322 -15.88 16.82 15.22
N THR A 323 -15.75 15.89 14.27
CA THR A 323 -16.88 15.27 13.57
C THR A 323 -16.65 13.77 13.46
N LEU A 324 -17.71 13.00 13.67
CA LEU A 324 -17.70 11.55 13.57
C LEU A 324 -18.56 11.15 12.35
N SER A 325 -18.07 10.22 11.54
CA SER A 325 -18.85 9.62 10.46
C SER A 325 -18.70 8.10 10.45
N GLY A 326 -19.71 7.43 9.89
CA GLY A 326 -19.71 5.98 9.74
C GLY A 326 -20.27 5.55 8.38
N SER A 327 -19.66 4.52 7.80
CA SER A 327 -20.03 4.01 6.46
C SER A 327 -21.28 3.11 6.46
N ALA A 328 -21.60 2.52 7.62
CA ALA A 328 -22.74 1.64 7.83
C ALA A 328 -23.55 2.08 9.05
N ARG A 329 -24.86 1.78 9.05
CA ARG A 329 -25.76 2.20 10.13
C ARG A 329 -25.37 1.60 11.48
N LEU A 330 -24.84 0.36 11.49
CA LEU A 330 -24.32 -0.26 12.70
C LEU A 330 -23.11 0.51 13.27
N LEU A 331 -22.16 0.88 12.42
CA LEU A 331 -20.99 1.67 12.79
C LEU A 331 -21.39 3.04 13.36
N VAL A 332 -22.38 3.70 12.75
CA VAL A 332 -22.96 4.95 13.26
C VAL A 332 -23.52 4.77 14.67
N ARG A 333 -24.38 3.76 14.88
CA ARG A 333 -24.96 3.48 16.21
C ARG A 333 -23.87 3.18 17.25
N ASN A 334 -22.84 2.43 16.88
CA ASN A 334 -21.73 2.09 17.77
C ASN A 334 -20.92 3.34 18.15
N LEU A 335 -20.62 4.22 17.19
CA LEU A 335 -19.95 5.49 17.45
C LEU A 335 -20.80 6.43 18.31
N GLU A 336 -22.11 6.54 18.07
CA GLU A 336 -23.01 7.35 18.89
C GLU A 336 -22.97 6.87 20.35
N GLN A 337 -23.02 5.55 20.57
CA GLN A 337 -22.93 4.98 21.91
C GLN A 337 -21.58 5.26 22.58
N ARG A 338 -20.46 5.00 21.88
CA ARG A 338 -19.11 5.17 22.42
C ARG A 338 -18.72 6.63 22.65
N SER A 339 -19.27 7.54 21.86
CA SER A 339 -19.00 8.97 21.94
C SER A 339 -19.86 9.70 22.99
N GLY A 340 -20.69 8.97 23.75
CA GLY A 340 -21.58 9.56 24.76
C GLY A 340 -22.81 10.27 24.15
N GLY A 341 -23.26 9.81 22.98
CA GLY A 341 -24.44 10.33 22.28
C GLY A 341 -24.16 11.52 21.35
N ARG A 342 -22.90 11.72 20.93
CA ARG A 342 -22.60 12.74 19.91
C ARG A 342 -23.25 12.35 18.59
N ALA A 343 -23.71 13.34 17.83
CA ALA A 343 -24.21 13.10 16.48
C ALA A 343 -23.11 12.51 15.59
N VAL A 344 -23.44 11.44 14.86
CA VAL A 344 -22.54 10.76 13.93
C VAL A 344 -23.17 10.81 12.53
N ALA A 345 -22.41 11.26 11.55
CA ALA A 345 -22.88 11.36 10.17
C ALA A 345 -22.89 9.98 9.50
N TYR A 346 -24.05 9.58 8.96
CA TYR A 346 -24.15 8.39 8.13
C TYR A 346 -23.74 8.69 6.68
N VAL A 347 -22.53 8.26 6.30
CA VAL A 347 -21.93 8.52 4.99
C VAL A 347 -21.53 7.19 4.33
N PRO A 348 -22.46 6.52 3.61
CA PRO A 348 -22.15 5.24 2.98
C PRO A 348 -21.07 5.35 1.90
N ASN A 349 -20.56 4.21 1.43
CA ASN A 349 -19.72 4.17 0.25
C ASN A 349 -20.46 4.73 -0.98
N GLY A 350 -19.68 5.19 -1.95
CA GLY A 350 -20.19 5.74 -3.20
C GLY A 350 -19.45 5.21 -4.42
N VAL A 351 -19.92 5.61 -5.59
CA VAL A 351 -19.31 5.28 -6.89
C VAL A 351 -18.50 6.46 -7.43
N ASN A 352 -17.37 6.16 -8.09
CA ASN A 352 -16.62 7.16 -8.83
C ASN A 352 -17.39 7.55 -10.10
N GLN A 353 -18.10 8.67 -10.05
CA GLN A 353 -18.99 9.07 -11.15
C GLN A 353 -18.26 9.23 -12.48
N ASN A 354 -17.00 9.69 -12.48
CA ASN A 354 -16.24 9.91 -13.70
C ASN A 354 -15.78 8.60 -14.34
N MET A 355 -15.33 7.65 -13.52
CA MET A 355 -14.91 6.33 -13.99
C MET A 355 -16.07 5.53 -14.58
N PHE A 356 -17.25 5.63 -13.96
CA PHE A 356 -18.46 4.90 -14.37
C PHE A 356 -19.39 5.75 -15.25
N ALA A 357 -18.93 6.91 -15.73
CA ALA A 357 -19.67 7.74 -16.69
C ALA A 357 -19.44 7.27 -18.13
N GLY A 358 -20.49 7.42 -18.95
CA GLY A 358 -20.42 7.21 -20.39
C GLY A 358 -20.56 5.75 -20.84
N ALA A 359 -20.65 5.57 -22.16
CA ALA A 359 -20.69 4.25 -22.75
C ALA A 359 -19.29 3.62 -22.73
N PRO A 360 -19.18 2.30 -22.44
CA PRO A 360 -17.94 1.57 -22.59
C PRO A 360 -17.32 1.78 -23.96
N THR A 361 -16.03 2.06 -24.00
CA THR A 361 -15.30 2.28 -25.25
C THR A 361 -14.78 0.98 -25.87
N ARG A 362 -14.80 -0.13 -25.12
CA ARG A 362 -14.36 -1.44 -25.57
C ARG A 362 -15.12 -2.58 -24.88
N VAL A 363 -15.16 -3.73 -25.55
CA VAL A 363 -15.58 -5.01 -24.98
C VAL A 363 -14.32 -5.77 -24.57
N PRO A 364 -14.18 -6.26 -23.32
CA PRO A 364 -13.03 -7.06 -22.92
C PRO A 364 -12.93 -8.37 -23.71
N GLU A 365 -11.72 -8.80 -24.04
CA GLU A 365 -11.47 -9.97 -24.90
C GLU A 365 -11.71 -11.31 -24.18
N ASP A 366 -11.67 -11.31 -22.86
CA ASP A 366 -11.77 -12.48 -21.99
C ASP A 366 -13.17 -12.64 -21.37
N ILE A 367 -14.18 -11.93 -21.90
CA ILE A 367 -15.58 -12.19 -21.55
C ILE A 367 -15.93 -13.65 -21.90
N PRO A 368 -16.56 -14.42 -21.01
CA PRO A 368 -16.93 -15.80 -21.28
C PRO A 368 -17.80 -15.93 -22.55
N ALA A 369 -17.49 -16.89 -23.41
CA ALA A 369 -18.24 -17.13 -24.65
C ALA A 369 -19.61 -17.76 -24.38
N GLY A 370 -20.61 -17.44 -25.20
CA GLY A 370 -21.95 -18.03 -25.13
C GLY A 370 -23.07 -16.99 -25.29
N SER A 371 -24.32 -17.47 -25.40
CA SER A 371 -25.50 -16.62 -25.64
C SER A 371 -26.44 -16.48 -24.44
N GLY A 372 -26.14 -17.16 -23.32
CA GLY A 372 -26.91 -17.01 -22.10
C GLY A 372 -26.56 -15.73 -21.34
N PRO A 373 -27.37 -15.39 -20.31
CA PRO A 373 -27.16 -14.18 -19.54
C PRO A 373 -25.79 -14.17 -18.87
N LEU A 374 -25.16 -13.01 -18.80
CA LEU A 374 -23.89 -12.78 -18.11
C LEU A 374 -24.17 -12.29 -16.69
N LEU A 375 -23.88 -13.13 -15.71
CA LEU A 375 -23.93 -12.78 -14.29
C LEU A 375 -22.51 -12.40 -13.84
N SER A 376 -22.35 -11.28 -13.15
CA SER A 376 -21.03 -10.75 -12.82
C SER A 376 -20.86 -10.57 -11.31
N TYR A 377 -19.74 -11.05 -10.77
CA TYR A 377 -19.23 -10.62 -9.48
C TYR A 377 -17.87 -9.95 -9.66
N HIS A 378 -17.63 -8.87 -8.92
CA HIS A 378 -16.30 -8.28 -8.79
C HIS A 378 -15.98 -7.94 -7.33
N GLY A 379 -14.75 -8.24 -6.91
CA GLY A 379 -14.29 -7.96 -5.56
C GLY A 379 -13.34 -9.00 -5.00
N SER A 380 -13.02 -8.83 -3.72
CA SER A 380 -12.30 -9.83 -2.94
C SER A 380 -13.03 -11.17 -2.93
N LEU A 381 -12.29 -12.26 -3.05
CA LEU A 381 -12.80 -13.64 -3.05
C LEU A 381 -12.40 -14.38 -1.77
N TYR A 382 -12.25 -13.65 -0.67
CA TYR A 382 -11.76 -14.17 0.60
C TYR A 382 -12.61 -13.67 1.76
N GLY A 383 -12.38 -14.26 2.93
CA GLY A 383 -13.09 -13.93 4.16
C GLY A 383 -14.39 -14.71 4.30
N ASP A 384 -14.83 -14.88 5.54
CA ASP A 384 -16.02 -15.67 5.86
C ASP A 384 -17.32 -15.03 5.36
N TRP A 385 -17.27 -13.76 4.96
CA TRP A 385 -18.39 -13.00 4.39
C TRP A 385 -18.73 -13.40 2.95
N PHE A 386 -17.79 -13.94 2.16
CA PHE A 386 -18.10 -14.37 0.79
C PHE A 386 -18.80 -15.74 0.80
N ASP A 387 -19.94 -15.84 0.13
CA ASP A 387 -20.77 -17.03 0.09
C ASP A 387 -20.52 -17.87 -1.17
N TRP A 388 -19.56 -18.78 -1.03
CA TRP A 388 -19.24 -19.76 -2.06
C TRP A 388 -20.41 -20.71 -2.38
N ASP A 389 -21.25 -21.03 -1.39
CA ASP A 389 -22.40 -21.92 -1.59
C ASP A 389 -23.48 -21.21 -2.41
N ALA A 390 -23.70 -19.92 -2.16
CA ALA A 390 -24.60 -19.12 -2.97
C ALA A 390 -24.10 -18.98 -4.42
N LEU A 391 -22.79 -18.76 -4.63
CA LEU A 391 -22.21 -18.73 -5.98
C LEU A 391 -22.40 -20.06 -6.72
N ARG A 392 -22.20 -21.19 -6.02
CA ARG A 392 -22.45 -22.54 -6.56
C ARG A 392 -23.92 -22.76 -6.90
N ALA A 393 -24.83 -22.38 -6.01
CA ALA A 393 -26.28 -22.48 -6.23
C ALA A 393 -26.73 -21.68 -7.46
N ILE A 394 -26.17 -20.49 -7.68
CA ILE A 394 -26.42 -19.70 -8.89
C ILE A 394 -25.95 -20.43 -10.15
N GLY A 395 -24.72 -20.95 -10.15
CA GLY A 395 -24.18 -21.70 -11.29
C GLY A 395 -25.03 -22.95 -11.64
N GLU A 396 -25.51 -23.66 -10.62
CA GLU A 396 -26.38 -24.84 -10.75
C GLU A 396 -27.80 -24.48 -11.25
N ALA A 397 -28.39 -23.41 -10.73
CA ALA A 397 -29.74 -22.97 -11.09
C ALA A 397 -29.84 -22.39 -12.50
N PHE A 398 -28.75 -21.78 -12.99
CA PHE A 398 -28.67 -21.16 -14.31
C PHE A 398 -27.58 -21.78 -15.20
N PRO A 399 -27.72 -23.05 -15.62
CA PRO A 399 -26.65 -23.77 -16.34
C PRO A 399 -26.33 -23.17 -17.72
N ALA A 400 -27.24 -22.37 -18.28
CA ALA A 400 -27.02 -21.64 -19.53
C ALA A 400 -26.37 -20.25 -19.32
N ALA A 401 -26.39 -19.72 -18.09
CA ALA A 401 -25.77 -18.45 -17.78
C ALA A 401 -24.25 -18.57 -17.79
N ARG A 402 -23.59 -17.46 -18.07
CA ARG A 402 -22.14 -17.27 -17.95
C ARG A 402 -21.92 -16.50 -16.66
N VAL A 403 -21.24 -17.08 -15.67
CA VAL A 403 -20.96 -16.41 -14.41
C VAL A 403 -19.51 -15.95 -14.43
N GLN A 404 -19.26 -14.65 -14.61
CA GLN A 404 -17.90 -14.10 -14.55
C GLN A 404 -17.56 -13.63 -13.13
N VAL A 405 -16.35 -13.91 -12.69
CA VAL A 405 -15.85 -13.58 -11.35
C VAL A 405 -14.52 -12.84 -11.50
N ILE A 406 -14.49 -11.58 -11.10
CA ILE A 406 -13.33 -10.68 -11.21
C ILE A 406 -12.78 -10.42 -9.80
N GLY A 407 -11.55 -10.85 -9.51
CA GLY A 407 -10.97 -10.73 -8.17
C GLY A 407 -9.65 -11.47 -8.02
N ASP A 408 -8.95 -11.22 -6.91
CA ASP A 408 -7.74 -11.97 -6.54
C ASP A 408 -8.15 -13.32 -5.95
N GLU A 409 -7.92 -14.39 -6.72
CA GLU A 409 -8.31 -15.74 -6.37
C GLU A 409 -7.16 -16.46 -5.65
N HIS A 410 -7.41 -16.92 -4.43
CA HIS A 410 -6.43 -17.66 -3.62
C HIS A 410 -6.85 -19.12 -3.39
N GLY A 411 -7.61 -19.67 -4.36
CA GLY A 411 -8.24 -20.98 -4.30
C GLY A 411 -9.73 -20.89 -3.92
N HIS A 412 -10.55 -21.76 -4.51
CA HIS A 412 -11.99 -21.82 -4.30
C HIS A 412 -12.47 -23.27 -4.16
N PRO A 413 -13.61 -23.52 -3.49
CA PRO A 413 -14.26 -24.83 -3.52
C PRO A 413 -14.75 -25.16 -4.94
N PRO A 414 -15.04 -26.45 -5.25
CA PRO A 414 -15.58 -26.82 -6.57
C PRO A 414 -16.83 -26.01 -6.92
N VAL A 415 -16.82 -25.38 -8.10
CA VAL A 415 -17.95 -24.63 -8.66
C VAL A 415 -18.38 -25.21 -10.01
N PRO A 416 -19.61 -24.94 -10.47
CA PRO A 416 -20.08 -25.34 -11.79
C PRO A 416 -19.20 -24.80 -12.93
N ALA A 417 -19.15 -25.54 -14.04
CA ALA A 417 -18.26 -25.23 -15.18
C ALA A 417 -18.59 -23.91 -15.93
N ASN A 418 -19.76 -23.34 -15.67
CA ASN A 418 -20.18 -22.04 -16.19
C ASN A 418 -19.77 -20.86 -15.29
N VAL A 419 -18.98 -21.10 -14.23
CA VAL A 419 -18.33 -20.08 -13.42
C VAL A 419 -16.90 -19.87 -13.90
N HIS A 420 -16.58 -18.64 -14.30
CA HIS A 420 -15.34 -18.25 -14.96
C HIS A 420 -14.60 -17.19 -14.14
N PHE A 421 -13.44 -17.54 -13.61
CA PHE A 421 -12.56 -16.61 -12.89
C PHE A 421 -11.64 -15.88 -13.86
N LEU A 422 -11.71 -14.54 -13.88
CA LEU A 422 -10.96 -13.68 -14.81
C LEU A 422 -9.70 -13.05 -14.17
N GLY A 423 -9.50 -13.28 -12.86
CA GLY A 423 -8.41 -12.71 -12.08
C GLY A 423 -8.55 -11.21 -11.80
N LEU A 424 -7.45 -10.61 -11.32
CA LEU A 424 -7.37 -9.17 -11.05
C LEU A 424 -7.43 -8.34 -12.34
N LYS A 425 -8.23 -7.27 -12.31
CA LYS A 425 -8.32 -6.27 -13.38
C LYS A 425 -8.06 -4.88 -12.80
N PRO A 426 -7.44 -3.96 -13.56
CA PRO A 426 -7.41 -2.56 -13.15
C PRO A 426 -8.83 -2.01 -13.05
N GLN A 427 -9.13 -1.28 -11.98
CA GLN A 427 -10.50 -0.84 -11.70
C GLN A 427 -11.11 0.04 -12.79
N PHE A 428 -10.32 0.87 -13.47
CA PHE A 428 -10.80 1.69 -14.58
C PHE A 428 -11.36 0.86 -15.76
N GLN A 429 -11.07 -0.45 -15.80
CA GLN A 429 -11.61 -1.38 -16.78
C GLN A 429 -12.96 -1.97 -16.38
N LEU A 430 -13.30 -1.94 -15.09
CA LEU A 430 -14.51 -2.53 -14.54
C LEU A 430 -15.80 -2.08 -15.24
N PRO A 431 -15.99 -0.78 -15.60
CA PRO A 431 -17.15 -0.35 -16.39
C PRO A 431 -17.34 -1.14 -17.69
N TRP A 432 -16.27 -1.59 -18.35
CA TRP A 432 -16.39 -2.36 -19.59
C TRP A 432 -16.92 -3.77 -19.36
N TYR A 433 -16.55 -4.40 -18.25
CA TYR A 433 -17.08 -5.72 -17.86
C TYR A 433 -18.53 -5.62 -17.42
N LEU A 434 -18.84 -4.65 -16.56
CA LEU A 434 -20.20 -4.47 -16.02
C LEU A 434 -21.19 -4.13 -17.13
N ALA A 435 -20.81 -3.36 -18.14
CA ALA A 435 -21.71 -3.06 -19.24
C ALA A 435 -22.05 -4.26 -20.15
N GLN A 436 -21.35 -5.39 -20.01
CA GLN A 436 -21.74 -6.65 -20.66
C GLN A 436 -22.65 -7.50 -19.77
N ALA A 437 -22.74 -7.19 -18.47
CA ALA A 437 -23.45 -7.98 -17.49
C ALA A 437 -24.95 -7.70 -17.53
N ASP A 438 -25.75 -8.76 -17.44
CA ASP A 438 -27.20 -8.68 -17.30
C ASP A 438 -27.59 -8.49 -15.83
N VAL A 439 -26.83 -9.09 -14.90
CA VAL A 439 -27.03 -8.96 -13.45
C VAL A 439 -25.68 -8.95 -12.74
N SER A 440 -25.53 -8.07 -11.75
CA SER A 440 -24.40 -8.14 -10.82
C SER A 440 -24.80 -8.87 -9.55
N LEU A 441 -23.89 -9.68 -9.03
CA LEU A 441 -24.06 -10.50 -7.85
C LEU A 441 -23.36 -9.84 -6.65
N VAL A 442 -23.98 -9.92 -5.47
CA VAL A 442 -23.33 -9.64 -4.18
C VAL A 442 -23.57 -10.86 -3.26
N PRO A 443 -22.82 -11.96 -3.47
CA PRO A 443 -23.08 -13.23 -2.79
C PRO A 443 -22.45 -13.23 -1.40
N PHE A 444 -23.04 -12.46 -0.49
CA PHE A 444 -22.52 -12.29 0.86
C PHE A 444 -23.31 -13.15 1.85
N LYS A 445 -22.67 -13.64 2.91
CA LYS A 445 -23.39 -14.26 4.03
C LYS A 445 -24.03 -13.18 4.89
N LEU A 446 -25.21 -13.43 5.45
CA LEU A 446 -25.80 -12.56 6.47
C LEU A 446 -25.16 -12.89 7.83
N ASN A 447 -24.26 -12.04 8.30
CA ASN A 447 -23.55 -12.20 9.57
C ASN A 447 -23.20 -10.82 10.17
N GLU A 448 -22.61 -10.81 11.37
CA GLU A 448 -22.25 -9.57 12.08
C GLU A 448 -21.35 -8.66 11.21
N THR A 449 -20.37 -9.25 10.51
CA THR A 449 -19.50 -8.53 9.56
C THR A 449 -20.31 -7.82 8.47
N THR A 450 -21.24 -8.50 7.80
CA THR A 450 -22.00 -7.91 6.68
C THR A 450 -23.11 -6.96 7.10
N HIS A 451 -23.46 -6.90 8.39
CA HIS A 451 -24.26 -5.80 8.94
C HIS A 451 -23.46 -4.50 9.13
N ALA A 452 -22.13 -4.58 9.16
CA ALA A 452 -21.23 -3.43 9.25
C ALA A 452 -20.67 -2.96 7.91
N VAL A 453 -21.01 -3.59 6.77
CA VAL A 453 -20.46 -3.19 5.46
C VAL A 453 -21.32 -2.19 4.70
N SER A 454 -20.67 -1.43 3.83
CA SER A 454 -21.32 -0.58 2.82
C SER A 454 -20.97 -1.12 1.42
N PRO A 455 -21.88 -1.82 0.73
CA PRO A 455 -21.55 -2.68 -0.42
C PRO A 455 -21.27 -1.88 -1.70
N LEU A 456 -20.05 -1.36 -1.80
CA LEU A 456 -19.52 -0.58 -2.93
C LEU A 456 -19.88 -1.19 -4.30
N LYS A 457 -19.74 -2.51 -4.42
CA LYS A 457 -19.91 -3.27 -5.67
C LYS A 457 -21.33 -3.16 -6.23
N ALA A 458 -22.32 -3.02 -5.35
CA ALA A 458 -23.70 -2.75 -5.75
C ALA A 458 -23.79 -1.37 -6.39
N TYR A 459 -23.23 -0.33 -5.78
CA TYR A 459 -23.28 1.03 -6.33
C TYR A 459 -22.54 1.15 -7.66
N GLU A 460 -21.40 0.47 -7.82
CA GLU A 460 -20.66 0.39 -9.09
C GLU A 460 -21.51 -0.23 -10.22
N SER A 461 -22.30 -1.26 -9.89
CA SER A 461 -23.16 -1.96 -10.85
C SER A 461 -24.39 -1.12 -11.23
N LEU A 462 -25.06 -0.54 -10.23
CA LEU A 462 -26.19 0.35 -10.44
C LEU A 462 -25.79 1.58 -11.28
N ALA A 463 -24.58 2.10 -11.06
CA ALA A 463 -24.01 3.17 -11.86
C ALA A 463 -23.77 2.80 -13.33
N MET A 464 -23.73 1.51 -13.67
CA MET A 464 -23.68 1.02 -15.05
C MET A 464 -25.05 0.62 -15.59
N GLY A 465 -26.12 0.82 -14.82
CA GLY A 465 -27.47 0.39 -15.19
C GLY A 465 -27.70 -1.11 -15.02
N VAL A 466 -26.81 -1.82 -14.30
CA VAL A 466 -26.88 -3.27 -14.10
C VAL A 466 -27.64 -3.56 -12.81
N PRO A 467 -28.75 -4.32 -12.84
CA PRO A 467 -29.47 -4.71 -11.64
C PRO A 467 -28.63 -5.61 -10.75
N VAL A 468 -28.84 -5.51 -9.44
CA VAL A 468 -28.06 -6.21 -8.41
C VAL A 468 -28.90 -7.28 -7.72
N ALA A 469 -28.40 -8.51 -7.69
CA ALA A 469 -28.94 -9.59 -6.88
C ALA A 469 -28.06 -9.80 -5.63
N ALA A 470 -28.68 -9.73 -4.45
CA ALA A 470 -27.98 -9.76 -3.17
C ALA A 470 -28.86 -10.39 -2.08
N PRO A 471 -28.31 -10.84 -0.94
CA PRO A 471 -29.13 -11.09 0.24
C PRO A 471 -29.68 -9.77 0.79
N PRO A 472 -30.66 -9.78 1.71
CA PRO A 472 -31.25 -8.58 2.30
C PRO A 472 -30.29 -7.81 3.25
N LEU A 473 -29.21 -7.26 2.70
CA LEU A 473 -28.27 -6.38 3.39
C LEU A 473 -28.97 -5.05 3.73
N GLU A 474 -28.88 -4.62 5.00
CA GLU A 474 -29.51 -3.37 5.49
C GLU A 474 -29.26 -2.15 4.56
N PRO A 475 -28.05 -1.92 4.02
CA PRO A 475 -27.78 -0.80 3.12
C PRO A 475 -28.47 -0.86 1.75
N LEU A 476 -28.90 -2.05 1.31
CA LEU A 476 -29.53 -2.24 0.00
C LEU A 476 -31.07 -2.21 0.06
N VAL A 477 -31.65 -2.30 1.26
CA VAL A 477 -33.11 -2.26 1.42
C VAL A 477 -33.67 -0.93 0.89
N GLY A 478 -34.56 -1.02 -0.09
CA GLY A 478 -35.19 0.15 -0.71
C GLY A 478 -34.32 0.88 -1.74
N VAL A 479 -33.15 0.34 -2.08
CA VAL A 479 -32.31 0.88 -3.17
C VAL A 479 -32.86 0.40 -4.51
N GLU A 480 -33.13 1.34 -5.41
CA GLU A 480 -33.64 1.05 -6.76
C GLU A 480 -32.64 0.21 -7.56
N GLY A 481 -33.13 -0.79 -8.28
CA GLY A 481 -32.30 -1.73 -9.05
C GLY A 481 -31.68 -2.85 -8.22
N THR A 482 -32.00 -2.96 -6.93
CA THR A 482 -31.60 -4.10 -6.10
C THR A 482 -32.75 -5.09 -5.91
N TYR A 483 -32.40 -6.39 -5.97
CA TYR A 483 -33.31 -7.52 -5.81
C TYR A 483 -32.75 -8.39 -4.69
N LEU A 484 -33.51 -8.49 -3.60
CA LEU A 484 -33.03 -9.02 -2.34
C LEU A 484 -33.77 -10.30 -1.97
N ASP A 485 -33.04 -11.40 -1.79
CA ASP A 485 -33.57 -12.68 -1.31
C ASP A 485 -32.45 -13.47 -0.60
N GLU A 486 -32.77 -14.24 0.44
CA GLU A 486 -31.80 -15.14 1.07
C GLU A 486 -31.40 -16.29 0.12
N ASP A 487 -32.31 -16.71 -0.75
CA ASP A 487 -32.03 -17.62 -1.86
C ASP A 487 -31.59 -16.81 -3.10
N LEU A 488 -30.28 -16.62 -3.28
CA LEU A 488 -29.78 -15.79 -4.38
C LEU A 488 -30.24 -16.19 -5.79
N PRO A 489 -30.44 -17.48 -6.13
CA PRO A 489 -31.09 -17.84 -7.38
C PRO A 489 -32.45 -17.13 -7.60
N THR A 490 -33.26 -16.97 -6.56
CA THR A 490 -34.52 -16.23 -6.61
C THR A 490 -34.29 -14.74 -6.86
N ALA A 491 -33.32 -14.13 -6.18
CA ALA A 491 -32.93 -12.74 -6.43
C ALA A 491 -32.42 -12.52 -7.87
N VAL A 492 -31.62 -13.44 -8.40
CA VAL A 492 -31.12 -13.41 -9.79
C VAL A 492 -32.25 -13.52 -10.80
N ALA A 493 -33.21 -14.43 -10.59
CA ALA A 493 -34.37 -14.55 -11.47
C ALA A 493 -35.19 -13.25 -11.51
N ALA A 494 -35.38 -12.60 -10.36
CA ALA A 494 -36.07 -11.32 -10.28
C ALA A 494 -35.28 -10.19 -10.99
N ALA A 495 -33.96 -10.15 -10.80
CA ALA A 495 -33.08 -9.18 -11.45
C ALA A 495 -33.04 -9.36 -12.98
N LEU A 496 -33.04 -10.59 -13.48
CA LEU A 496 -33.11 -10.88 -14.93
C LEU A 496 -34.44 -10.46 -15.56
N ALA A 497 -35.53 -10.44 -14.78
CA ALA A 497 -36.84 -9.99 -15.23
C ALA A 497 -37.05 -8.47 -15.05
N ALA A 498 -36.05 -7.76 -14.51
CA ALA A 498 -36.14 -6.33 -14.21
C ALA A 498 -36.28 -5.47 -15.47
N PRO A 499 -36.99 -4.33 -15.38
CA PRO A 499 -36.86 -3.29 -16.39
C PRO A 499 -35.46 -2.65 -16.36
N PRO A 500 -35.01 -2.01 -17.45
CA PRO A 500 -33.75 -1.28 -17.48
C PRO A 500 -33.67 -0.20 -16.38
N LEU A 501 -32.51 -0.09 -15.75
CA LEU A 501 -32.23 0.90 -14.71
C LEU A 501 -31.72 2.22 -15.32
N ASP A 502 -32.12 3.34 -14.73
CA ASP A 502 -31.54 4.65 -15.05
C ASP A 502 -30.17 4.81 -14.39
N ALA A 503 -29.12 4.55 -15.17
CA ALA A 503 -27.73 4.63 -14.71
C ALA A 503 -27.30 6.06 -14.31
N ASP A 504 -27.85 7.11 -14.94
CA ASP A 504 -27.54 8.50 -14.60
C ASP A 504 -28.10 8.86 -13.23
N ARG A 505 -29.35 8.46 -12.97
CA ARG A 505 -29.97 8.62 -11.66
C ARG A 505 -29.22 7.86 -10.58
N ALA A 506 -28.80 6.63 -10.85
CA ALA A 506 -28.00 5.84 -9.92
C ALA A 506 -26.63 6.51 -9.62
N ARG A 507 -25.93 7.00 -10.65
CA ARG A 507 -24.67 7.76 -10.47
C ARG A 507 -24.88 9.00 -9.61
N ALA A 508 -25.96 9.76 -9.83
CA ALA A 508 -26.25 10.95 -9.05
C ALA A 508 -26.57 10.61 -7.58
N ALA A 509 -27.37 9.57 -7.33
CA ALA A 509 -27.79 9.18 -5.99
C ALA A 509 -26.67 8.48 -5.17
N HIS A 510 -25.76 7.78 -5.85
CA HIS A 510 -24.74 6.96 -5.20
C HIS A 510 -23.30 7.46 -5.39
N GLY A 511 -23.09 8.62 -6.02
CA GLY A 511 -21.76 9.14 -6.32
C GLY A 511 -20.99 9.71 -5.13
N TRP A 512 -19.66 9.72 -5.21
CA TRP A 512 -18.80 10.34 -4.17
C TRP A 512 -19.03 11.84 -3.97
N ALA A 513 -19.45 12.57 -5.00
CA ALA A 513 -19.88 13.96 -4.85
C ALA A 513 -21.00 14.12 -3.81
N GLU A 514 -21.96 13.20 -3.79
CA GLU A 514 -23.05 13.20 -2.81
C GLU A 514 -22.54 12.80 -1.42
N ARG A 515 -21.64 11.80 -1.33
CA ARG A 515 -21.06 11.34 -0.06
C ARG A 515 -20.22 12.43 0.61
N VAL A 516 -19.37 13.11 -0.17
CA VAL A 516 -18.58 14.24 0.30
C VAL A 516 -19.49 15.41 0.67
N GLY A 517 -20.60 15.63 -0.05
CA GLY A 517 -21.66 16.57 0.35
C GLY A 517 -22.18 16.32 1.75
N ARG A 518 -22.61 15.09 2.06
CA ARG A 518 -23.07 14.71 3.41
C ARG A 518 -22.01 14.91 4.49
N LEU A 519 -20.74 14.62 4.17
CA LEU A 519 -19.65 14.85 5.11
C LEU A 519 -19.47 16.35 5.39
N PHE A 520 -19.57 17.20 4.37
CA PHE A 520 -19.47 18.65 4.49
C PHE A 520 -20.66 19.27 5.22
N ASP A 521 -21.87 18.73 5.01
CA ASP A 521 -23.06 19.09 5.80
C ASP A 521 -22.83 18.80 7.28
N ALA A 522 -22.25 17.65 7.62
CA ALA A 522 -21.90 17.30 9.01
C ALA A 522 -20.78 18.17 9.59
N LEU A 523 -19.89 18.68 8.74
CA LEU A 523 -18.86 19.65 9.11
C LEU A 523 -19.43 21.07 9.27
N ASP A 524 -20.65 21.35 8.83
CA ASP A 524 -21.21 22.71 8.73
C ASP A 524 -20.28 23.64 7.90
N ILE A 525 -19.76 23.10 6.79
CA ILE A 525 -18.88 23.81 5.86
C ILE A 525 -19.46 23.68 4.46
N PRO A 526 -19.63 24.79 3.69
CA PRO A 526 -20.07 24.69 2.31
C PRO A 526 -19.09 23.87 1.47
N LEU A 527 -19.59 22.86 0.76
CA LEU A 527 -18.78 22.11 -0.20
C LEU A 527 -18.54 22.95 -1.46
N PRO A 528 -17.29 23.23 -1.84
CA PRO A 528 -17.02 23.99 -3.06
C PRO A 528 -17.41 23.24 -4.32
N ASP A 529 -17.78 23.98 -5.37
CA ASP A 529 -18.02 23.40 -6.69
C ASP A 529 -16.73 22.84 -7.31
N PRO A 530 -16.82 21.79 -8.15
CA PRO A 530 -15.68 21.29 -8.90
C PRO A 530 -15.09 22.37 -9.83
N ASP A 531 -13.77 22.49 -9.88
CA ASP A 531 -13.09 23.48 -10.72
C ASP A 531 -12.66 22.97 -12.10
N GLY A 532 -13.07 21.73 -12.43
CA GLY A 532 -12.79 21.07 -13.71
C GLY A 532 -11.40 20.44 -13.80
N SER A 533 -10.60 20.43 -12.73
CA SER A 533 -9.34 19.69 -12.70
C SER A 533 -9.62 18.18 -12.57
N ASP A 534 -9.23 17.39 -13.58
CA ASP A 534 -9.33 15.94 -13.54
C ASP A 534 -8.03 15.30 -13.04
N ILE A 535 -8.15 14.11 -12.44
CA ILE A 535 -7.01 13.31 -12.00
C ILE A 535 -6.61 12.38 -13.14
N VAL A 536 -5.32 12.40 -13.49
CA VAL A 536 -4.77 11.55 -14.54
C VAL A 536 -4.27 10.27 -13.90
N VAL A 537 -4.76 9.13 -14.36
CA VAL A 537 -4.25 7.81 -13.96
C VAL A 537 -3.29 7.32 -15.03
N GLU A 538 -2.01 7.19 -14.69
CA GLU A 538 -0.99 6.60 -15.55
C GLU A 538 -0.69 5.16 -15.13
N GLU A 539 -0.54 4.27 -16.11
CA GLU A 539 0.12 2.98 -15.91
C GLU A 539 1.63 3.17 -16.12
N ARG A 540 2.42 2.84 -15.10
CA ARG A 540 3.87 2.73 -15.21
C ARG A 540 4.28 1.27 -15.05
N PRO A 541 5.44 0.84 -15.56
CA PRO A 541 5.93 -0.52 -15.32
C PRO A 541 5.92 -0.80 -13.81
N PRO A 542 5.44 -1.98 -13.38
CA PRO A 542 5.40 -2.34 -11.96
C PRO A 542 6.76 -2.06 -11.34
N ARG A 543 6.80 -1.35 -10.21
CA ARG A 543 8.02 -1.39 -9.41
C ARG A 543 8.06 -2.81 -8.87
N ARG A 544 9.20 -3.52 -8.99
CA ARG A 544 9.35 -4.82 -8.33
C ARG A 544 9.21 -4.60 -6.83
N PHE A 545 8.01 -4.78 -6.30
CA PHE A 545 7.78 -4.92 -4.89
C PHE A 545 8.18 -6.35 -4.54
N ASP A 546 9.18 -6.48 -3.66
CA ASP A 546 9.57 -7.77 -3.12
C ASP A 546 8.37 -8.33 -2.33
N ALA A 547 7.78 -9.41 -2.85
CA ALA A 547 6.63 -10.10 -2.28
C ALA A 547 6.91 -10.77 -0.91
N SER A 548 8.08 -10.52 -0.32
CA SER A 548 8.50 -11.04 0.99
C SER A 548 7.81 -10.38 2.19
N LEU A 549 7.09 -9.26 2.02
CA LEU A 549 6.23 -8.68 3.06
C LEU A 549 4.80 -9.23 3.01
N ARG A 550 4.66 -10.57 3.09
CA ARG A 550 3.42 -11.15 3.63
C ARG A 550 3.48 -10.96 5.15
N LEU A 551 2.68 -10.02 5.66
CA LEU A 551 2.45 -9.86 7.09
C LEU A 551 2.03 -11.21 7.68
N ARG A 552 2.73 -11.62 8.74
CA ARG A 552 2.27 -12.65 9.68
C ARG A 552 1.18 -12.10 10.55
#